data_AF-F2PJQ1-F1
#
_entry.id   AF-F2PJQ1-F1
#
_cell.length_a   1.000
_cell.length_b   1.000
_cell.length_c   1.000
_cell.angle_alpha   90.00
_cell.angle_beta   90.00
_cell.angle_gamma   90.00
#
_symmetry.space_group_name_H-M   'P 1'
#
loop_
_entity.id
_entity.type
_entity.pdbx_description
1 polymer ?
#
loop_
_entity_poly.entity_id
_entity_poly.type
_entity_poly.pdbx_seq_one_letter_code
_entity_poly.pdbx_strand_id
1 'polypeptide(L)'
;MASQAPRSGPFGSYRSPFAPKYTVPTKIAGLTTTQVMRLMPMAATMGAATGIFAIFFLGDVPRIREDILMNIPVIGSYWDRSIAPEDNPF
;
A
#
# COMPACT_ATOMS: atom_id res chain seq x y z
N MET A 1 37.41 -6.72 -14.84
CA MET A 1 37.33 -7.51 -16.10
C MET A 1 36.81 -6.59 -17.19
N ALA A 2 37.38 -6.70 -18.39
CA ALA A 2 37.50 -5.64 -19.39
C ALA A 2 36.19 -5.01 -19.88
N SER A 3 36.27 -3.71 -20.11
CA SER A 3 35.34 -2.86 -20.84
C SER A 3 35.28 -3.23 -22.33
N GLN A 4 34.07 -3.24 -22.90
CA GLN A 4 33.88 -3.03 -24.34
C GLN A 4 32.70 -2.09 -24.56
N ALA A 5 33.02 -0.82 -24.78
CA ALA A 5 32.11 0.11 -25.42
C ALA A 5 31.96 -0.31 -26.90
N PRO A 6 30.75 -0.28 -27.48
CA PRO A 6 30.57 -0.60 -28.89
C PRO A 6 31.29 0.47 -29.72
N ARG A 7 32.28 0.04 -30.52
CA ARG A 7 32.93 0.89 -31.51
C ARG A 7 31.92 1.22 -32.60
N SER A 8 31.23 2.35 -32.49
CA SER A 8 30.42 2.91 -33.56
C SER A 8 31.35 3.42 -34.66
N GLY A 9 31.38 2.73 -35.80
CA GLY A 9 31.93 3.31 -37.03
C GLY A 9 31.13 4.55 -37.46
N PRO A 10 31.63 5.35 -38.42
CA PRO A 10 31.02 6.63 -38.82
C PRO A 10 29.61 6.51 -39.43
N PHE A 11 29.09 5.31 -39.62
CA PHE A 11 27.73 5.04 -40.08
C PHE A 11 26.96 4.31 -38.97
N GLY A 12 26.05 5.02 -38.30
CA GLY A 12 25.10 4.40 -37.39
C GLY A 12 24.24 3.37 -38.13
N SER A 13 23.99 2.23 -37.50
CA SER A 13 23.17 1.15 -38.07
C SER A 13 21.79 1.69 -38.47
N TYR A 14 21.32 1.39 -39.69
CA TYR A 14 19.98 1.75 -40.13
C TYR A 14 18.93 1.17 -39.17
N ARG A 15 18.13 2.04 -38.54
CA ARG A 15 16.96 1.64 -37.74
C ARG A 15 15.73 1.74 -38.63
N SER A 16 15.06 0.62 -38.88
CA SER A 16 13.87 0.63 -39.74
C SER A 16 12.70 1.36 -39.04
N PRO A 17 11.93 2.19 -39.77
CA PRO A 17 10.73 2.85 -39.23
C PRO A 17 9.63 1.87 -38.80
N PHE A 18 9.65 0.66 -39.37
CA PHE A 18 8.65 -0.38 -39.17
C PHE A 18 9.08 -1.44 -38.14
N ALA A 19 10.27 -1.34 -37.55
CA ALA A 19 10.67 -2.25 -36.48
C ALA A 19 9.88 -1.97 -35.18
N PRO A 20 9.52 -3.02 -34.41
CA PRO A 20 8.97 -2.83 -33.07
C PRO A 20 9.93 -2.05 -32.18
N LYS A 21 9.45 -0.97 -31.58
CA LYS A 21 10.22 -0.16 -30.62
C LYS A 21 10.06 -0.74 -29.23
N TYR A 22 11.05 -1.50 -28.78
CA TYR A 22 11.09 -2.01 -27.41
C TYR A 22 11.69 -0.96 -26.48
N THR A 23 11.04 -0.75 -25.33
CA THR A 23 11.62 -0.03 -24.19
C THR A 23 11.74 -0.99 -23.02
N VAL A 24 12.82 -0.89 -22.26
CA VAL A 24 13.00 -1.70 -21.05
C VAL A 24 12.21 -1.03 -19.94
N PRO A 25 11.14 -1.66 -19.41
CA PRO A 25 10.39 -1.07 -18.32
C PRO A 25 11.26 -1.05 -17.05
N THR A 26 11.21 0.05 -16.31
CA THR A 26 11.87 0.15 -15.00
C THR A 26 11.27 -0.88 -14.05
N LYS A 27 12.12 -1.65 -13.38
CA LYS A 27 11.73 -2.64 -12.38
C LYS A 27 12.31 -2.24 -11.03
N ILE A 28 11.51 -2.36 -9.97
CA ILE A 28 11.94 -2.17 -8.59
C ILE A 28 11.63 -3.47 -7.84
N ALA A 29 12.63 -4.05 -7.19
CA ALA A 29 12.50 -5.33 -6.50
C ALA A 29 11.91 -6.46 -7.38
N GLY A 30 12.18 -6.43 -8.68
CA GLY A 30 11.67 -7.42 -9.65
C GLY A 30 10.27 -7.16 -10.19
N LEU A 31 9.54 -6.17 -9.65
CA LEU A 31 8.19 -5.80 -10.10
C LEU A 31 8.25 -4.62 -11.08
N THR A 32 7.48 -4.70 -12.16
CA THR A 32 7.20 -3.57 -13.04
C THR A 32 6.06 -2.72 -12.48
N THR A 33 6.02 -1.44 -12.84
CA THR A 33 4.89 -0.54 -12.48
C THR A 33 3.55 -1.14 -12.89
N THR A 34 3.46 -1.74 -14.09
CA THR A 34 2.25 -2.38 -14.58
C THR A 34 1.82 -3.56 -13.71
N GLN A 35 2.76 -4.35 -13.18
CA GLN A 35 2.44 -5.45 -12.27
C GLN A 35 1.91 -4.94 -10.94
N VAL A 36 2.54 -3.90 -10.36
CA VAL A 36 2.06 -3.28 -9.11
C VAL A 36 0.65 -2.73 -9.29
N MET A 37 0.39 -2.00 -10.38
CA MET A 37 -0.93 -1.43 -10.67
C MET A 37 -2.02 -2.50 -10.82
N ARG A 38 -1.66 -3.69 -11.33
CA ARG A 38 -2.60 -4.82 -11.43
C ARG A 38 -2.90 -5.48 -10.09
N LEU A 39 -1.91 -5.54 -9.19
CA LEU A 39 -2.06 -6.16 -7.86
C LEU A 39 -2.64 -5.21 -6.81
N MET A 40 -2.52 -3.89 -7.02
CA MET A 40 -2.93 -2.87 -6.07
C MET A 40 -4.39 -3.01 -5.60
N PRO A 41 -5.40 -3.22 -6.48
CA PRO A 41 -6.79 -3.32 -6.02
C PRO A 41 -7.02 -4.50 -5.07
N MET A 42 -6.40 -5.65 -5.36
CA MET A 42 -6.51 -6.85 -4.52
C MET A 42 -5.81 -6.65 -3.17
N ALA A 43 -4.60 -6.09 -3.17
CA ALA A 43 -3.89 -5.80 -1.93
C ALA A 43 -4.65 -4.79 -1.07
N ALA A 44 -5.26 -3.77 -1.69
CA ALA A 44 -6.07 -2.77 -1.01
C ALA A 44 -7.31 -3.39 -0.36
N THR A 45 -8.05 -4.25 -1.07
CA THR A 45 -9.26 -4.88 -0.51
C THR A 45 -8.92 -5.83 0.64
N MET A 46 -7.84 -6.62 0.51
CA MET A 46 -7.37 -7.49 1.60
C MET A 46 -6.87 -6.68 2.80
N GLY A 47 -6.13 -5.58 2.55
CA GLY A 47 -5.67 -4.69 3.60
C GLY A 47 -6.82 -4.02 4.36
N ALA A 48 -7.83 -3.54 3.64
CA ALA A 48 -9.04 -2.96 4.24
C ALA A 48 -9.80 -4.00 5.08
N ALA A 49 -10.04 -5.19 4.55
CA ALA A 49 -10.73 -6.26 5.27
C ALA A 49 -9.98 -6.67 6.54
N THR A 50 -8.66 -6.83 6.44
CA THR A 50 -7.81 -7.19 7.59
C THR A 50 -7.77 -6.07 8.62
N GLY A 51 -7.71 -4.81 8.18
CA GLY A 51 -7.74 -3.64 9.07
C GLY A 51 -9.05 -3.55 9.84
N ILE A 52 -10.18 -3.72 9.16
CA ILE A 52 -11.51 -3.76 9.80
C ILE A 52 -11.55 -4.91 10.81
N PHE A 53 -11.15 -6.11 10.42
CA PHE A 53 -11.08 -7.27 11.31
C PHE A 53 -10.25 -6.98 12.57
N ALA A 54 -9.06 -6.40 12.41
CA ALA A 54 -8.19 -6.05 13.53
C ALA A 54 -8.84 -5.04 14.47
N ILE A 55 -9.46 -3.97 13.95
CA ILE A 55 -10.14 -2.96 14.76
C ILE A 55 -11.28 -3.59 15.59
N PHE A 56 -12.06 -4.50 15.00
CA PHE A 56 -13.15 -5.17 15.72
C PHE A 56 -12.65 -6.14 16.78
N PHE A 57 -11.63 -6.97 16.48
CA PHE A 57 -11.13 -7.97 17.42
C PHE A 57 -10.30 -7.36 18.56
N LEU A 58 -9.63 -6.23 18.30
CA LEU A 58 -8.85 -5.51 19.30
C LEU A 58 -9.63 -4.32 19.89
N GLY A 59 -10.94 -4.23 19.66
CA GLY A 59 -11.79 -3.13 20.11
C GLY A 59 -11.89 -2.97 21.63
N ASP A 60 -11.52 -3.99 22.41
CA ASP A 60 -11.46 -3.90 23.87
C ASP A 60 -10.16 -3.27 24.39
N VAL A 61 -9.14 -3.11 23.54
CA VAL A 61 -7.90 -2.41 23.92
C VAL A 61 -8.23 -0.92 24.05
N PRO A 62 -7.98 -0.27 25.22
CA PRO A 62 -8.40 1.10 25.48
C PRO A 62 -8.00 2.09 24.37
N ARG A 63 -6.76 1.98 23.87
CA ARG A 63 -6.27 2.83 22.77
C ARG A 63 -7.06 2.68 21.48
N ILE A 64 -7.40 1.45 21.07
CA ILE A 64 -8.14 1.23 19.81
C ILE A 64 -9.58 1.70 19.95
N ARG A 65 -10.18 1.50 21.13
CA ARG A 65 -11.52 1.98 21.43
C ARG A 65 -11.58 3.50 21.39
N GLU A 66 -10.72 4.18 22.15
CA GLU A 66 -10.76 5.63 22.34
C GLU A 66 -10.25 6.39 21.12
N ASP A 67 -9.18 5.92 20.48
CA ASP A 67 -8.57 6.63 19.35
C ASP A 67 -9.28 6.35 18.02
N ILE A 68 -9.89 5.16 17.84
CA ILE A 68 -10.49 4.76 16.56
C ILE A 68 -12.01 4.65 16.67
N LEU A 69 -12.52 3.75 17.52
CA LEU A 69 -13.95 3.40 17.53
C LEU A 69 -14.84 4.55 18.04
N MET A 70 -14.42 5.26 19.09
CA MET A 70 -15.16 6.42 19.63
C MET A 70 -15.16 7.63 18.69
N ASN A 71 -14.19 7.72 17.77
CA ASN A 71 -14.09 8.81 16.80
C ASN A 71 -14.94 8.58 15.53
N ILE A 72 -15.67 7.45 15.44
CA ILE A 72 -16.58 7.21 14.33
C ILE A 72 -17.84 8.09 14.50
N PRO A 73 -18.17 8.96 13.53
CA PRO A 73 -19.37 9.79 13.63
C PRO A 73 -20.62 8.91 13.71
N VAL A 74 -21.66 9.40 14.40
CA VAL A 74 -22.95 8.73 14.63
C VAL A 74 -22.91 7.58 15.64
N ILE A 75 -21.96 6.67 15.54
CA ILE A 75 -21.93 5.45 16.37
C ILE A 75 -20.90 5.47 17.50
N GLY A 76 -19.94 6.40 17.50
CA GLY A 76 -18.82 6.43 18.44
C GLY A 76 -19.19 6.37 19.93
N SER A 77 -20.33 6.97 20.30
CA SER A 77 -20.86 6.94 21.67
C SER A 77 -21.24 5.54 22.17
N TYR A 78 -21.50 4.58 21.28
CA TYR A 78 -21.79 3.19 21.66
C TYR A 78 -20.61 2.53 22.39
N TRP A 79 -19.38 2.94 22.09
CA TRP A 79 -18.19 2.38 22.72
C TRP A 79 -17.77 3.12 23.99
N ASP A 80 -18.50 4.14 24.43
CA ASP A 80 -18.22 4.85 25.68
C ASP A 80 -18.40 3.93 26.89
N ARG A 81 -17.33 3.83 27.70
CA ARG A 81 -17.34 3.13 29.00
C ARG A 81 -16.95 4.09 30.11
N SER A 82 -17.33 5.36 30.00
CA SER A 82 -17.18 6.34 31.07
C SER A 82 -17.93 5.87 32.31
N ILE A 83 -17.20 5.79 33.42
CA ILE A 83 -17.75 5.54 34.76
C ILE A 83 -17.74 6.89 35.45
N ALA A 84 -18.83 7.24 36.15
CA ALA A 84 -18.87 8.46 36.93
C ALA A 84 -17.72 8.46 37.95
N PRO A 85 -17.00 9.58 38.17
CA PRO A 85 -15.86 9.60 39.08
C PRO A 85 -16.19 9.15 40.51
N GLU A 86 -17.44 9.39 40.94
CA GLU A 86 -17.98 8.95 42.23
C GLU A 86 -18.19 7.42 42.36
N ASP A 87 -18.42 6.72 41.24
CA ASP A 87 -18.65 5.28 41.19
C ASP A 87 -17.35 4.49 40.95
N ASN A 88 -16.22 5.19 40.81
CA ASN A 88 -14.93 4.56 40.56
C ASN A 88 -14.11 4.47 41.87
N PRO A 89 -13.88 3.26 42.42
CA PRO A 89 -13.09 3.08 43.64
C PRO A 89 -11.56 3.21 43.45
N PHE A 90 -11.08 3.57 42.25
CA PHE A 90 -9.65 3.74 41.92
C PHE A 90 -9.36 4.99 41.08
#